data_AF-A0A7S3EUK1-F1
#
_entry.id   AF-A0A7S3EUK1-F1
#
_cell.length_a   1.000
_cell.length_b   1.000
_cell.length_c   1.000
_cell.angle_alpha   90.00
_cell.angle_beta   90.00
_cell.angle_gamma   90.00
#
_symmetry.space_group_name_H-M   'P 1'
#
loop_
_entity.id
_entity.type
_entity.pdbx_description
1 polymer ?
#
loop_
_entity_poly.entity_id
_entity_poly.type
_entity_poly.pdbx_seq_one_letter_code
_entity_poly.pdbx_strand_id
1 'polypeptide(L)'
;RTLAGSGNAGWKDGSGHSAQFSNPTGIAVDGEGTVFVTDRGNHRVRKITSKGTVSTLAGSGNNAVADGKGAAASLSWPHSITIDPAAKGCLYVSDTFTFRIRRITRDGMVKTIAIGEAELAKKRDPKEPPPESNRVNTLMSLALDPVKDYLYVCEQSNHCIRRLSLASPVVYQRGA
;
A
#
# COMPACT_ATOMS: atom_id res chain seq x y z
N ARG A 1 18.78 -17.27 -10.65
CA ARG A 1 18.56 -17.90 -9.32
C ARG A 1 17.38 -17.21 -8.66
N THR A 2 16.41 -17.96 -8.14
CA THR A 2 15.25 -17.41 -7.40
C THR A 2 15.69 -16.90 -6.03
N LEU A 3 15.28 -15.67 -5.66
CA LEU A 3 15.55 -15.09 -4.33
C LEU A 3 14.63 -15.69 -3.25
N ALA A 4 13.32 -15.74 -3.51
CA ALA A 4 12.32 -16.33 -2.63
C ALA A 4 11.07 -16.78 -3.41
N GLY A 5 10.36 -17.79 -2.90
CA GLY A 5 9.17 -18.37 -3.50
C GLY A 5 9.37 -19.82 -3.95
N SER A 6 8.39 -20.67 -3.65
CA SER A 6 8.38 -22.09 -4.01
C SER A 6 7.94 -22.38 -5.45
N GLY A 7 7.34 -21.39 -6.14
CA GLY A 7 6.65 -21.58 -7.42
C GLY A 7 5.19 -22.04 -7.29
N ASN A 8 4.74 -22.44 -6.09
CA ASN A 8 3.35 -22.78 -5.81
C ASN A 8 2.64 -21.61 -5.13
N ALA A 9 1.44 -21.29 -5.61
CA ALA A 9 0.60 -20.28 -4.97
C ALA A 9 0.23 -20.71 -3.54
N GLY A 10 0.38 -19.79 -2.59
CA GLY A 10 0.06 -20.04 -1.19
C GLY A 10 0.57 -18.92 -0.29
N TRP A 11 0.44 -19.10 1.02
CA TRP A 11 0.93 -18.15 2.01
C TRP A 11 1.82 -18.86 3.03
N LYS A 12 3.10 -18.50 3.03
CA LYS A 12 4.07 -19.01 4.00
C LYS A 12 5.25 -18.05 4.10
N ASP A 13 5.57 -17.61 5.32
CA ASP A 13 6.86 -16.97 5.64
C ASP A 13 7.96 -18.04 5.70
N GLY A 14 9.21 -17.64 5.43
CA GLY A 14 10.33 -18.59 5.41
C GLY A 14 11.48 -18.17 4.50
N SER A 15 12.45 -19.05 4.31
CA SER A 15 13.70 -18.77 3.61
C SER A 15 13.67 -19.29 2.18
N GLY A 16 13.96 -18.43 1.19
CA GLY A 16 14.12 -18.83 -0.20
C GLY A 16 12.90 -19.58 -0.74
N HIS A 17 13.10 -20.82 -1.19
CA HIS A 17 12.05 -21.66 -1.77
C HIS A 17 11.02 -22.20 -0.77
N SER A 18 11.24 -22.03 0.55
CA SER A 18 10.24 -22.43 1.54
C SER A 18 9.11 -21.41 1.71
N ALA A 19 9.33 -20.17 1.28
CA ALA A 19 8.32 -19.12 1.31
C ALA A 19 7.31 -19.28 0.16
N GLN A 20 6.07 -18.84 0.39
CA GLN A 20 5.00 -18.87 -0.61
C GLN A 20 4.34 -17.50 -0.73
N PHE A 21 3.97 -17.17 -1.96
CA PHE A 21 3.24 -15.97 -2.37
C PHE A 21 2.03 -16.38 -3.20
N SER A 22 1.04 -15.51 -3.31
CA SER A 22 -0.14 -15.68 -4.16
C SER A 22 -0.34 -14.43 -5.00
N ASN A 23 -0.05 -14.52 -6.29
CA ASN A 23 -0.08 -13.39 -7.24
C ASN A 23 0.67 -12.14 -6.74
N PRO A 24 1.98 -12.21 -6.44
CA PRO A 24 2.74 -11.00 -6.10
C PRO A 24 2.78 -10.04 -7.30
N THR A 25 2.54 -8.74 -7.10
CA THR A 25 2.38 -7.77 -8.23
C THR A 25 3.34 -6.59 -8.19
N GLY A 26 3.58 -6.01 -7.03
CA GLY A 26 4.39 -4.81 -6.85
C GLY A 26 5.63 -5.09 -6.03
N ILE A 27 6.71 -4.37 -6.34
CA ILE A 27 8.01 -4.55 -5.71
C ILE A 27 8.68 -3.19 -5.48
N ALA A 28 9.30 -3.01 -4.32
CA ALA A 28 10.16 -1.88 -4.01
C ALA A 28 11.40 -2.40 -3.28
N VAL A 29 12.55 -1.75 -3.48
CA VAL A 29 13.81 -2.12 -2.83
C VAL A 29 14.36 -0.90 -2.11
N ASP A 30 14.83 -1.07 -0.88
CA ASP A 30 15.47 0.02 -0.14
C ASP A 30 16.99 0.06 -0.33
N GLY A 31 17.62 1.10 0.24
CA GLY A 31 19.08 1.25 0.19
C GLY A 31 19.88 0.17 0.94
N GLU A 32 19.23 -0.64 1.79
CA GLU A 32 19.84 -1.77 2.49
C GLU A 32 19.70 -3.09 1.69
N GLY A 33 19.02 -3.07 0.55
CA GLY A 33 18.73 -4.25 -0.27
C GLY A 33 17.60 -5.12 0.29
N THR A 34 16.78 -4.60 1.20
CA THR A 34 15.51 -5.21 1.58
C THR A 34 14.49 -5.00 0.46
N VAL A 35 13.86 -6.09 0.05
CA VAL A 35 12.78 -6.07 -0.94
C VAL A 35 11.43 -6.09 -0.23
N PHE A 36 10.51 -5.23 -0.66
CA PHE A 36 9.12 -5.19 -0.21
C PHE A 36 8.21 -5.59 -1.37
N VAL A 37 7.26 -6.48 -1.13
CA VAL A 37 6.40 -7.05 -2.15
C VAL A 37 4.94 -6.93 -1.74
N THR A 38 4.08 -6.51 -2.66
CA THR A 38 2.62 -6.66 -2.51
C THR A 38 2.23 -8.07 -2.94
N ASP A 39 1.84 -8.87 -1.96
CA ASP A 39 1.38 -10.25 -2.15
C ASP A 39 -0.13 -10.23 -2.30
N ARG A 40 -0.57 -9.85 -3.51
CA ARG A 40 -1.94 -9.38 -3.81
C ARG A 40 -3.01 -10.40 -3.43
N GLY A 41 -2.82 -11.65 -3.83
CA GLY A 41 -3.76 -12.75 -3.55
C GLY A 41 -3.81 -13.12 -2.07
N ASN A 42 -2.76 -12.81 -1.31
CA ASN A 42 -2.71 -13.04 0.12
C ASN A 42 -3.02 -11.78 0.95
N HIS A 43 -3.45 -10.66 0.33
CA HIS A 43 -3.84 -9.45 1.05
C HIS A 43 -2.76 -8.91 2.02
N ARG A 44 -1.49 -8.98 1.60
CA ARG A 44 -0.34 -8.68 2.46
C ARG A 44 0.73 -7.86 1.76
N VAL A 45 1.52 -7.17 2.58
CA VAL A 45 2.85 -6.66 2.19
C VAL A 45 3.89 -7.53 2.87
N ARG A 46 4.81 -8.07 2.08
CA ARG A 46 5.87 -8.98 2.51
C ARG A 46 7.21 -8.27 2.45
N LYS A 47 8.10 -8.56 3.40
CA LYS A 47 9.48 -8.10 3.44
C LYS A 47 10.39 -9.29 3.13
N ILE A 48 11.40 -9.08 2.31
CA ILE A 48 12.40 -10.08 1.94
C ILE A 48 13.78 -9.50 2.20
N THR A 49 14.59 -10.17 3.00
CA THR A 49 15.98 -9.77 3.22
C THR A 49 16.83 -10.04 1.97
N SER A 50 18.02 -9.44 1.87
CA SER A 50 18.99 -9.74 0.80
C SER A 50 19.40 -11.22 0.74
N LYS A 51 19.19 -11.98 1.82
CA LYS A 51 19.42 -13.43 1.89
C LYS A 51 18.19 -14.28 1.54
N GLY A 52 17.07 -13.64 1.14
CA GLY A 52 15.85 -14.33 0.73
C GLY A 52 14.94 -14.78 1.88
N THR A 53 15.13 -14.29 3.11
CA THR A 53 14.21 -14.56 4.22
C THR A 53 12.97 -13.67 4.09
N VAL A 54 11.81 -14.31 3.96
CA VAL A 54 10.50 -13.65 3.82
C VAL A 54 9.78 -13.59 5.16
N SER A 55 9.27 -12.41 5.51
CA SER A 55 8.32 -12.19 6.60
C SER A 55 7.14 -11.33 6.17
N THR A 56 6.03 -11.44 6.87
CA THR A 56 4.88 -10.54 6.68
C THR A 56 5.13 -9.21 7.41
N LEU A 57 5.10 -8.09 6.67
CA LEU A 57 5.24 -6.75 7.24
C LEU A 57 3.88 -6.22 7.74
N ALA A 58 2.84 -6.38 6.93
CA ALA A 58 1.49 -5.92 7.24
C ALA A 58 0.42 -6.68 6.45
N GLY A 59 -0.80 -6.71 7.00
CA GLY A 59 -1.97 -7.34 6.40
C GLY A 59 -2.40 -8.61 7.13
N SER A 60 -3.68 -8.67 7.48
CA SER A 60 -4.34 -9.79 8.15
C SER A 60 -4.54 -11.01 7.24
N GLY A 61 -4.52 -10.80 5.92
CA GLY A 61 -4.92 -11.81 4.93
C GLY A 61 -6.40 -11.73 4.53
N ASN A 62 -7.20 -10.93 5.23
CA ASN A 62 -8.60 -10.76 4.92
C ASN A 62 -8.80 -9.60 3.94
N ASN A 63 -9.74 -9.77 3.02
CA ASN A 63 -10.28 -8.69 2.21
C ASN A 63 -11.13 -7.77 3.10
N ALA A 64 -10.49 -6.82 3.77
CA ALA A 64 -11.12 -5.88 4.70
C ALA A 64 -10.34 -4.56 4.78
N VAL A 65 -10.95 -3.57 5.43
CA VAL A 65 -10.31 -2.27 5.72
C VAL A 65 -10.05 -2.16 7.21
N ALA A 66 -8.77 -2.14 7.59
CA ALA A 66 -8.36 -1.77 8.95
C ALA A 66 -6.98 -1.12 8.90
N ASP A 67 -6.82 0.03 9.56
CA ASP A 67 -5.51 0.57 9.93
C ASP A 67 -5.03 -0.16 11.19
N GLY A 68 -3.72 -0.17 11.44
CA GLY A 68 -3.14 -0.88 12.58
C GLY A 68 -1.73 -1.41 12.31
N LYS A 69 -1.15 -2.11 13.28
CA LYS A 69 0.20 -2.66 13.18
C LYS A 69 0.18 -4.13 12.74
N GLY A 70 0.98 -4.46 11.74
CA GLY A 70 1.19 -5.84 11.29
C GLY A 70 -0.11 -6.51 10.85
N ALA A 71 -0.46 -7.62 11.50
CA ALA A 71 -1.66 -8.41 11.23
C ALA A 71 -2.97 -7.74 11.70
N ALA A 72 -2.91 -6.71 12.54
CA ALA A 72 -4.09 -5.94 12.94
C ALA A 72 -4.63 -5.06 11.79
N ALA A 73 -3.77 -4.70 10.84
CA ALA A 73 -4.19 -4.00 9.62
C ALA A 73 -4.75 -4.98 8.59
N SER A 74 -5.72 -4.51 7.79
CA SER A 74 -6.23 -5.25 6.64
C SER A 74 -6.03 -4.44 5.35
N LEU A 75 -5.60 -5.16 4.32
CA LEU A 75 -5.34 -4.65 2.96
C LEU A 75 -6.22 -5.43 1.99
N SER A 76 -6.67 -4.79 0.92
CA SER A 76 -7.47 -5.46 -0.10
C SER A 76 -6.92 -5.34 -1.51
N TRP A 77 -6.41 -6.48 -2.01
CA TRP A 77 -5.69 -6.56 -3.28
C TRP A 77 -4.63 -5.45 -3.38
N PRO A 78 -3.63 -5.44 -2.49
CA PRO A 78 -2.53 -4.51 -2.62
C PRO A 78 -1.83 -4.74 -3.95
N HIS A 79 -1.59 -3.70 -4.74
CA HIS A 79 -1.11 -3.84 -6.12
C HIS A 79 0.28 -3.24 -6.32
N SER A 80 0.41 -1.93 -6.28
CA SER A 80 1.67 -1.20 -6.45
C SER A 80 2.21 -0.76 -5.09
N ILE A 81 3.53 -0.65 -5.00
CA ILE A 81 4.26 -0.22 -3.82
C ILE A 81 5.44 0.66 -4.23
N THR A 82 5.62 1.77 -3.53
CA THR A 82 6.79 2.63 -3.65
C THR A 82 7.35 2.93 -2.26
N ILE A 83 8.61 3.34 -2.20
CA ILE A 83 9.32 3.63 -0.97
C ILE A 83 9.74 5.09 -0.94
N ASP A 84 9.59 5.69 0.23
CA ASP A 84 10.08 7.01 0.53
C ASP A 84 11.45 6.93 1.21
N PRO A 85 12.54 7.20 0.49
CA PRO A 85 13.87 7.19 1.07
C PRO A 85 14.08 8.30 2.12
N ALA A 86 13.34 9.42 2.03
CA ALA A 86 13.45 10.55 2.96
C ALA A 86 12.67 10.32 4.27
N ALA A 87 11.51 9.65 4.21
CA ALA A 87 10.67 9.39 5.38
C ALA A 87 11.03 8.09 6.14
N LYS A 88 12.32 7.86 6.46
CA LYS A 88 12.82 6.64 7.14
C LYS A 88 12.40 5.34 6.43
N GLY A 89 12.18 5.38 5.11
CA GLY A 89 11.78 4.22 4.34
C GLY A 89 10.29 3.86 4.42
N CYS A 90 9.39 4.80 4.75
CA CYS A 90 7.95 4.51 4.68
C CYS A 90 7.55 4.03 3.28
N LEU A 91 6.60 3.10 3.22
CA LEU A 91 6.07 2.54 1.99
C LEU A 91 4.72 3.18 1.68
N TYR A 92 4.43 3.39 0.41
CA TYR A 92 3.10 3.76 -0.07
C TYR A 92 2.56 2.65 -0.96
N VAL A 93 1.38 2.14 -0.62
CA VAL A 93 0.77 0.97 -1.27
C VAL A 93 -0.61 1.33 -1.81
N SER A 94 -0.89 0.90 -3.04
CA SER A 94 -2.25 0.96 -3.59
C SER A 94 -3.04 -0.25 -3.11
N ASP A 95 -4.08 0.02 -2.30
CA ASP A 95 -5.05 -0.95 -1.79
C ASP A 95 -6.30 -0.87 -2.67
N THR A 96 -6.28 -1.64 -3.74
CA THR A 96 -7.00 -1.32 -4.98
C THR A 96 -8.47 -1.67 -4.94
N PHE A 97 -8.84 -2.76 -4.26
CA PHE A 97 -10.24 -3.16 -4.15
C PHE A 97 -11.02 -2.23 -3.19
N THR A 98 -10.33 -1.63 -2.22
CA THR A 98 -10.96 -0.66 -1.31
C THR A 98 -10.72 0.79 -1.74
N PHE A 99 -10.03 1.03 -2.85
CA PHE A 99 -9.69 2.37 -3.35
C PHE A 99 -8.96 3.23 -2.31
N ARG A 100 -7.90 2.70 -1.69
CA ARG A 100 -7.13 3.43 -0.66
C ARG A 100 -5.65 3.50 -1.01
N ILE A 101 -5.01 4.58 -0.58
CA ILE A 101 -3.55 4.62 -0.48
C ILE A 101 -3.18 4.40 0.98
N ARG A 102 -2.31 3.43 1.21
CA ARG A 102 -1.86 3.03 2.54
C ARG A 102 -0.40 3.43 2.70
N ARG A 103 -0.12 4.24 3.72
CA ARG A 103 1.24 4.47 4.20
C ARG A 103 1.58 3.38 5.21
N ILE A 104 2.71 2.71 5.03
CA ILE A 104 3.17 1.61 5.89
C ILE A 104 4.58 1.93 6.37
N THR A 105 4.78 2.02 7.68
CA THR A 105 6.12 2.19 8.26
C THR A 105 6.90 0.88 8.22
N ARG A 106 8.23 0.96 8.42
CA ARG A 106 9.11 -0.23 8.45
C ARG A 106 8.81 -1.22 9.57
N ASP A 107 8.14 -0.78 10.63
CA ASP A 107 7.66 -1.63 11.72
C ASP A 107 6.22 -2.13 11.51
N GLY A 108 5.64 -1.89 10.34
CA GLY A 108 4.35 -2.44 9.92
C GLY A 108 3.13 -1.65 10.37
N MET A 109 3.28 -0.39 10.82
CA MET A 109 2.13 0.47 11.09
C MET A 109 1.51 0.95 9.78
N VAL A 110 0.26 0.56 9.55
CA VAL A 110 -0.52 0.95 8.38
C VAL A 110 -1.44 2.12 8.75
N LYS A 111 -1.39 3.18 7.94
CA LYS A 111 -2.32 4.31 8.00
C LYS A 111 -2.90 4.61 6.62
N THR A 112 -4.20 4.84 6.55
CA THR A 112 -4.86 5.31 5.33
C THR A 112 -4.61 6.80 5.13
N ILE A 113 -4.12 7.19 3.94
CA ILE A 113 -3.80 8.61 3.62
C ILE A 113 -4.65 9.19 2.50
N ALA A 114 -5.28 8.34 1.69
CA ALA A 114 -6.23 8.73 0.65
C ALA A 114 -7.29 7.63 0.49
N ILE A 115 -8.52 8.02 0.13
CA ILE A 115 -9.66 7.11 -0.01
C ILE A 115 -10.48 7.42 -1.27
N GLY A 116 -11.24 6.42 -1.71
CA GLY A 116 -12.21 6.46 -2.80
C GLY A 116 -13.25 7.56 -2.67
N GLU A 117 -13.70 8.11 -3.80
CA GLU A 117 -14.77 9.12 -3.82
C GLU A 117 -16.06 8.64 -3.17
N ALA A 118 -16.49 7.41 -3.44
CA ALA A 118 -17.68 6.82 -2.83
C ALA A 118 -17.58 6.77 -1.29
N GLU A 119 -16.38 6.57 -0.76
CA GLU A 119 -16.12 6.54 0.68
C GLU A 119 -15.98 7.94 1.28
N LEU A 120 -15.49 8.91 0.50
CA LEU A 120 -15.47 10.32 0.87
C LEU A 120 -16.87 10.91 0.95
N ALA A 121 -17.74 10.58 -0.01
CA ALA A 121 -19.11 11.07 -0.06
C ALA A 121 -19.91 10.68 1.21
N LYS A 122 -19.62 9.51 1.80
CA LYS A 122 -20.25 9.05 3.05
C LYS A 122 -19.76 9.80 4.30
N LYS A 123 -18.62 10.48 4.22
CA LYS A 123 -17.95 11.12 5.37
C LYS A 123 -18.02 12.64 5.36
N ARG A 124 -18.44 13.26 4.26
CA ARG A 124 -18.51 14.72 4.10
C ARG A 124 -19.91 15.25 4.43
N ASP A 125 -19.98 16.50 4.87
CA ASP A 125 -21.22 17.27 4.79
C ASP A 125 -21.67 17.39 3.30
N PRO A 126 -22.89 16.99 2.94
CA PRO A 126 -23.41 17.11 1.58
C PRO A 126 -23.36 18.54 1.00
N LYS A 127 -23.33 19.57 1.86
CA LYS A 127 -23.32 20.98 1.46
C LYS A 127 -21.93 21.52 1.13
N GLU A 128 -20.87 20.84 1.56
CA GLU A 128 -19.51 21.24 1.23
C GLU A 128 -19.16 20.79 -0.21
N PRO A 129 -18.42 21.60 -0.99
CA PRO A 129 -17.94 21.20 -2.31
C PRO A 129 -17.05 19.96 -2.20
N PRO A 130 -16.92 19.15 -3.27
CA PRO A 130 -16.06 17.99 -3.25
C PRO A 130 -14.62 18.36 -2.90
N PRO A 131 -14.00 17.73 -1.88
CA PRO A 131 -12.63 18.06 -1.50
C PRO A 131 -11.71 17.68 -2.65
N GLU A 132 -11.00 18.63 -3.26
CA GLU A 132 -10.11 18.32 -4.40
C GLU A 132 -8.85 17.56 -3.97
N SER A 133 -8.48 17.63 -2.68
CA SER A 133 -7.27 17.01 -2.13
C SER A 133 -7.52 15.56 -1.66
N ASN A 134 -6.57 14.67 -1.96
CA ASN A 134 -6.49 13.26 -1.50
C ASN A 134 -7.64 12.33 -1.92
N ARG A 135 -8.38 12.70 -2.97
CA ARG A 135 -9.28 11.81 -3.71
C ARG A 135 -8.50 10.89 -4.62
N VAL A 136 -8.87 9.60 -4.66
CA VAL A 136 -8.38 8.63 -5.63
C VAL A 136 -9.51 7.73 -6.07
N ASN A 137 -9.60 7.35 -7.34
CA ASN A 137 -10.59 6.39 -7.82
C ASN A 137 -9.92 5.37 -8.72
N THR A 138 -10.24 4.07 -8.55
CA THR A 138 -9.70 2.99 -9.38
C THR A 138 -8.17 3.02 -9.52
N LEU A 139 -7.48 3.27 -8.40
CA LEU A 139 -6.03 3.37 -8.39
C LEU A 139 -5.39 2.02 -8.72
N MET A 140 -4.36 2.03 -9.55
CA MET A 140 -3.61 0.83 -9.93
C MET A 140 -2.14 0.93 -9.53
N SER A 141 -1.46 1.96 -10.04
CA SER A 141 -0.03 2.17 -9.81
C SER A 141 0.26 3.48 -9.11
N LEU A 142 1.38 3.52 -8.39
CA LEU A 142 1.88 4.66 -7.65
C LEU A 142 3.34 4.92 -8.01
N ALA A 143 3.74 6.19 -8.05
CA ALA A 143 5.14 6.61 -8.11
C ALA A 143 5.37 7.80 -7.18
N LEU A 144 6.44 7.76 -6.40
CA LEU A 144 6.82 8.83 -5.48
C LEU A 144 7.85 9.76 -6.14
N ASP A 145 7.63 11.07 -6.04
CA ASP A 145 8.67 12.09 -6.16
C ASP A 145 9.12 12.48 -4.75
N PRO A 146 10.26 11.95 -4.26
CA PRO A 146 10.72 12.17 -2.90
C PRO A 146 11.35 13.56 -2.68
N VAL A 147 11.56 14.34 -3.75
CA VAL A 147 12.11 15.69 -3.65
C VAL A 147 10.97 16.70 -3.44
N LYS A 148 9.82 16.46 -4.07
CA LYS A 148 8.66 17.35 -4.02
C LYS A 148 7.54 16.87 -3.11
N ASP A 149 7.73 15.75 -2.41
CA ASP A 149 6.74 15.13 -1.55
C ASP A 149 5.40 14.87 -2.28
N TYR A 150 5.49 14.38 -3.51
CA TYR A 150 4.31 14.05 -4.32
C TYR A 150 4.19 12.56 -4.60
N LEU A 151 2.97 12.06 -4.52
CA LEU A 151 2.59 10.75 -5.02
C LEU A 151 1.81 10.91 -6.32
N TYR A 152 2.32 10.33 -7.40
CA TYR A 152 1.62 10.18 -8.67
C TYR A 152 0.82 8.88 -8.65
N VAL A 153 -0.45 8.95 -9.06
CA VAL A 153 -1.43 7.87 -8.94
C VAL A 153 -2.07 7.65 -10.31
N CYS A 154 -1.98 6.43 -10.83
CA CYS A 154 -2.74 6.04 -12.02
C CYS A 154 -4.17 5.67 -11.62
N GLU A 155 -5.15 6.46 -12.05
CA GLU A 155 -6.58 6.19 -11.85
C GLU A 155 -7.17 5.56 -13.13
N GLN A 156 -7.25 4.23 -13.14
CA GLN A 156 -7.49 3.45 -14.35
C GLN A 156 -8.81 3.80 -15.05
N SER A 157 -9.92 3.87 -14.31
CA SER A 157 -11.25 4.14 -14.87
C SER A 157 -11.53 5.63 -15.08
N ASN A 158 -10.69 6.50 -14.51
CA ASN A 158 -10.78 7.95 -14.75
C ASN A 158 -9.85 8.41 -15.88
N HIS A 159 -9.10 7.49 -16.48
CA HIS A 159 -8.19 7.77 -17.60
C HIS A 159 -7.19 8.89 -17.31
N CYS A 160 -6.75 9.03 -16.05
CA CYS A 160 -5.91 10.14 -15.64
C CYS A 160 -4.80 9.72 -14.67
N ILE A 161 -3.78 10.58 -14.59
CA ILE A 161 -2.72 10.52 -13.59
C ILE A 161 -2.98 11.66 -12.62
N ARG A 162 -3.23 11.33 -11.36
CA ARG A 162 -3.39 12.32 -10.29
C ARG A 162 -2.08 12.51 -9.55
N ARG A 163 -1.83 13.72 -9.05
CA ARG A 163 -0.75 14.03 -8.12
C ARG A 163 -1.35 14.36 -6.75
N LEU A 164 -0.82 13.75 -5.70
CA LEU A 164 -1.21 13.96 -4.31
C LEU A 164 -0.04 14.51 -3.50
N SER A 165 -0.27 15.58 -2.73
CA SER A 165 0.74 16.13 -1.82
C SER A 165 0.81 15.31 -0.52
N LEU A 166 2.02 14.93 -0.12
CA LEU A 166 2.27 14.24 1.15
C LEU A 166 2.49 15.20 2.32
N ALA A 167 2.69 16.50 2.07
CA ALA A 167 2.85 17.52 3.10
C ALA A 167 1.53 17.88 3.83
N SER A 168 0.38 17.58 3.23
CA SER A 168 -0.95 17.84 3.79
C SER A 168 -1.86 16.62 3.67
N PRO A 169 -1.56 15.49 4.36
CA PRO A 169 -2.48 14.37 4.38
C PRO A 169 -3.68 14.79 5.22
N VAL A 170 -4.77 15.22 4.57
CA VAL A 170 -6.05 15.47 5.24
C VAL A 170 -6.48 14.18 5.92
N VAL A 171 -6.26 14.11 7.23
CA VAL A 171 -6.76 13.04 8.08
C VAL A 171 -8.23 13.37 8.34
N TYR A 172 -9.14 12.69 7.65
CA TYR A 172 -10.56 12.74 7.99
C TYR A 172 -10.76 12.05 9.34
N GLN A 173 -10.58 12.78 10.43
CA GLN A 173 -11.14 12.40 11.71
C GLN A 173 -12.64 12.71 11.66
N ARG A 174 -13.48 11.76 12.07
CA ARG A 174 -14.85 12.11 12.44
C ARG A 174 -14.76 13.20 13.49
N GLY A 175 -15.52 14.28 13.32
CA GLY A 175 -15.79 15.19 14.43
C GLY A 175 -16.23 14.38 15.65
N ALA A 176 -15.71 14.77 16.81
CA ALA A 176 -16.12 14.25 18.10
C ALA A 176 -17.64 14.36 18.29
#